data_AF-A0A922T866-F1
#
_entry.id   AF-A0A922T866-F1
#
_cell.length_a   1.000
_cell.length_b   1.000
_cell.length_c   1.000
_cell.angle_alpha   90.00
_cell.angle_beta   90.00
_cell.angle_gamma   90.00
#
_symmetry.space_group_name_H-M   'P 1'
#
loop_
_entity.id
_entity.type
_entity.pdbx_description
1 polymer ?
#
loop_
_entity_poly.entity_id
_entity_poly.type
_entity_poly.pdbx_seq_one_letter_code
_entity_poly.pdbx_strand_id
1 'polypeptide(L)' 'MPSRTPDSAEAIAREACREVPEGAAYEECIIWTSAEVKIEEQVAADRADLFVIMAIIAPLVLLAVLIYKRTAGR' A
#
# COMPACT_ATOMS: atom_id res chain seq x y z
N MET A 1 -8.93 -2.69 -26.57
CA MET A 1 -9.79 -2.35 -25.41
C MET A 1 -9.03 -2.75 -24.17
N PRO A 2 -8.68 -1.83 -23.25
CA PRO A 2 -7.95 -2.22 -22.05
C PRO A 2 -8.83 -3.15 -21.22
N SER A 3 -8.29 -4.33 -20.93
CA SER A 3 -8.83 -5.32 -20.01
C SER A 3 -8.87 -4.69 -18.61
N ARG A 4 -9.95 -3.96 -18.31
CA ARG A 4 -10.35 -3.61 -16.95
C ARG A 4 -10.71 -4.92 -16.26
N THR A 5 -9.72 -5.59 -15.67
CA THR A 5 -10.00 -6.26 -14.39
C THR A 5 -10.67 -5.20 -13.51
N PRO A 6 -11.90 -5.43 -13.02
CA PRO A 6 -12.53 -4.45 -12.14
C PRO A 6 -11.56 -4.15 -11.01
N ASP A 7 -11.19 -2.88 -10.84
CA ASP A 7 -10.45 -2.41 -9.67
C ASP A 7 -11.23 -2.92 -8.45
N SER A 8 -10.59 -3.68 -7.56
CA SER A 8 -11.17 -4.13 -6.27
C SER A 8 -11.89 -2.97 -5.58
N ALA A 9 -11.27 -1.79 -5.64
CA ALA A 9 -11.81 -0.52 -5.15
C ALA A 9 -13.14 -0.10 -5.78
N GLU A 10 -13.33 -0.28 -7.10
CA GLU A 10 -14.59 0.09 -7.77
C GLU A 10 -15.73 -0.88 -7.40
N ALA A 11 -15.41 -2.17 -7.21
CA ALA A 11 -16.37 -3.16 -6.75
C ALA A 11 -16.84 -2.88 -5.31
N ILE A 12 -15.90 -2.57 -4.41
CA ILE A 12 -16.19 -2.20 -3.01
C ILE A 12 -16.99 -0.90 -2.95
N ALA A 13 -16.63 0.11 -3.75
CA ALA A 13 -17.33 1.38 -3.81
C ALA A 13 -18.78 1.22 -4.29
N ARG A 14 -19.04 0.39 -5.30
CA ARG A 14 -20.42 0.10 -5.76
C ARG A 14 -21.25 -0.61 -4.70
N GLU A 15 -20.64 -1.51 -3.92
CA GLU A 15 -21.34 -2.21 -2.85
C GLU A 15 -21.65 -1.27 -1.66
N ALA A 16 -20.72 -0.40 -1.30
CA ALA A 16 -20.91 0.62 -0.26
C ALA A 16 -21.95 1.70 -0.64
N CYS A 17 -21.99 2.10 -1.92
CA CYS A 17 -22.91 3.14 -2.42
C CYS A 17 -24.27 2.60 -2.89
N ARG A 18 -24.55 1.31 -2.69
CA ARG A 18 -25.76 0.64 -3.22
C ARG A 18 -27.08 1.27 -2.76
N GLU A 19 -27.10 1.87 -1.59
CA GLU A 19 -28.29 2.50 -1.00
C GLU A 19 -28.49 3.96 -1.45
N VAL A 20 -27.52 4.54 -2.17
CA VAL A 20 -27.60 5.91 -2.67
C VAL A 20 -28.41 5.92 -3.98
N PRO A 21 -29.44 6.78 -4.09
CA PRO A 21 -30.23 6.88 -5.32
C PRO A 21 -29.35 7.27 -6.51
N GLU A 22 -29.54 6.59 -7.63
CA GLU A 22 -28.76 6.81 -8.85
C GLU A 22 -28.87 8.28 -9.31
N GLY A 23 -27.72 8.91 -9.56
CA GLY A 23 -27.60 10.33 -9.86
C GLY A 23 -26.23 10.87 -9.46
N ALA A 24 -26.07 12.20 -9.43
CA ALA A 24 -24.79 12.84 -9.11
C ALA A 24 -24.21 12.41 -7.74
N ALA A 25 -25.08 12.17 -6.75
CA ALA A 25 -24.67 11.70 -5.42
C ALA A 25 -24.12 10.25 -5.43
N TYR A 26 -24.60 9.39 -6.32
CA TYR A 26 -24.09 8.03 -6.47
C TYR A 26 -22.70 8.02 -7.13
N GLU A 27 -22.48 8.88 -8.13
CA GLU A 27 -21.15 9.03 -8.76
C GLU A 27 -20.13 9.63 -7.78
N GLU A 28 -20.50 10.66 -7.01
CA GLU A 28 -19.64 11.23 -5.97
C GLU A 28 -19.27 10.19 -4.90
N CYS A 29 -20.25 9.39 -4.47
CA CYS A 29 -20.02 8.30 -3.50
C CYS A 29 -19.01 7.28 -4.04
N ILE A 30 -19.14 6.85 -5.31
CA ILE A 30 -18.21 5.89 -5.90
C ILE A 30 -16.80 6.48 -6.02
N ILE A 31 -16.68 7.73 -6.46
CA ILE A 31 -15.38 8.39 -6.63
C ILE A 31 -14.67 8.52 -5.28
N TRP A 32 -15.37 8.97 -4.24
CA TRP A 32 -14.78 9.17 -2.93
C TRP A 32 -14.36 7.84 -2.28
N THR A 33 -15.26 6.85 -2.30
CA THR A 33 -15.00 5.53 -1.73
C THR A 33 -13.89 4.78 -2.48
N SER A 34 -13.86 4.88 -3.81
CA SER A 34 -12.77 4.27 -4.61
C SER A 34 -11.42 4.95 -4.39
N ALA A 35 -11.41 6.26 -4.11
CA ALA A 35 -10.19 6.98 -3.76
C ALA A 35 -9.65 6.54 -2.39
N GLU A 36 -10.51 6.36 -1.38
CA GLU A 36 -10.10 5.87 -0.06
C GLU A 36 -9.50 4.46 -0.13
N VAL A 37 -10.17 3.52 -0.81
CA VAL A 37 -9.70 2.14 -0.91
C VAL A 37 -8.35 2.06 -1.65
N LYS A 38 -8.14 2.89 -2.67
CA LYS A 38 -6.84 2.98 -3.37
C LYS A 38 -5.72 3.54 -2.50
N ILE A 39 -6.03 4.37 -1.51
CA ILE A 39 -5.04 4.86 -0.54
C ILE A 39 -4.70 3.75 0.45
N GLU A 40 -5.69 3.01 0.96
CA GLU A 40 -5.43 1.90 1.88
C GLU A 40 -4.63 0.76 1.25
N GLU A 41 -4.94 0.37 0.01
CA GLU A 41 -4.17 -0.64 -0.72
C GLU A 41 -2.71 -0.18 -0.95
N GLN A 42 -2.50 1.09 -1.29
CA GLN A 42 -1.14 1.63 -1.43
C GLN A 42 -0.40 1.68 -0.10
N VAL A 43 -1.05 2.07 1.00
CA VAL A 43 -0.44 2.08 2.34
C VAL A 43 -0.10 0.67 2.82
N ALA A 44 -0.93 -0.32 2.50
CA ALA A 44 -0.65 -1.72 2.80
C ALA A 44 0.56 -2.24 2.01
N ALA A 45 0.66 -1.90 0.73
CA ALA A 45 1.82 -2.23 -0.10
C ALA A 45 3.10 -1.52 0.38
N ASP A 46 3.00 -0.24 0.76
CA ASP A 46 4.12 0.57 1.22
C ASP A 46 4.67 0.09 2.57
N ARG A 47 3.81 -0.38 3.48
CA ARG A 47 4.24 -1.03 4.73
C ARG A 47 5.02 -2.31 4.49
N ALA A 48 4.58 -3.15 3.55
CA ALA A 48 5.26 -4.40 3.25
C ALA A 48 6.68 -4.14 2.70
N ASP A 49 6.82 -3.14 1.82
CA ASP A 49 8.11 -2.77 1.24
C ASP A 49 9.07 -2.20 2.31
N LEU A 50 8.56 -1.39 3.24
CA LEU A 50 9.35 -0.84 4.35
C LEU A 50 9.95 -1.93 5.26
N PHE A 51 9.17 -2.98 5.57
CA PHE A 51 9.66 -4.10 6.38
C PHE A 51 10.75 -4.90 5.65
N VAL A 52 10.61 -5.11 4.34
CA VAL A 52 11.62 -5.79 3.52
C VAL A 52 12.91 -4.99 3.47
N ILE A 53 12.82 -3.67 3.23
CA ILE A 53 13.99 -2.77 3.22
C ILE A 53 14.70 -2.79 4.58
N MET A 54 13.95 -2.68 5.69
CA MET A 54 14.51 -2.76 7.03
C MET A 54 15.19 -4.11 7.32
N ALA A 55 14.62 -5.21 6.84
CA ALA A 55 15.20 -6.54 6.98
C ALA A 55 16.53 -6.71 6.22
N ILE A 56 16.79 -5.91 5.17
CA ILE A 56 18.05 -5.92 4.43
C ILE A 56 19.08 -4.98 5.08
N ILE A 57 18.66 -3.78 5.51
CA ILE A 57 19.57 -2.79 6.08
C ILE A 57 20.11 -3.23 7.44
N ALA A 58 19.26 -3.79 8.32
CA ALA A 58 19.66 -4.22 9.66
C ALA A 58 20.86 -5.21 9.68
N PRO A 59 20.87 -6.32 8.92
CA PRO A 59 22.01 -7.24 8.90
C PRO A 59 23.26 -6.61 8.27
N LEU A 60 23.13 -5.72 7.28
CA LEU A 60 24.29 -5.02 6.69
C LEU A 60 24.96 -4.10 7.71
N VAL A 61 24.18 -3.35 8.48
CA VAL A 61 24.70 -2.50 9.57
C VAL A 61 25.36 -3.35 10.64
N LEU A 62 24.73 -4.47 11.04
CA LEU A 62 25.30 -5.39 12.03
C LEU A 62 26.64 -5.96 11.54
N LEU A 63 26.72 -6.37 10.27
CA LEU A 63 27.94 -6.91 9.65
C LEU A 63 29.04 -5.85 9.62
N ALA A 64 28.71 -4.62 9.22
CA ALA A 64 29.65 -3.49 9.19
C ALA A 64 30.21 -3.18 10.58
N VAL A 65 29.37 -3.19 11.62
CA VAL A 65 29.79 -2.99 13.02
C VAL A 65 30.71 -4.11 13.49
N LEU A 66 30.40 -5.37 13.17
CA LEU A 66 31.24 -6.52 13.52
C LEU A 66 32.62 -6.45 12.85
N ILE A 67 32.65 -6.08 11.56
CA ILE A 67 33.90 -5.88 10.81
C ILE A 67 34.71 -4.75 11.44
N TYR A 68 34.10 -3.60 11.71
CA TYR A 68 34.76 -2.46 12.34
C TYR A 68 35.36 -2.80 13.72
N LYS A 69 34.60 -3.50 14.58
CA LYS A 69 35.13 -3.95 15.88
C LYS A 69 36.31 -4.89 15.73
N ARG A 70 36.28 -5.77 14.71
CA ARG A 70 37.37 -6.73 14.45
C ARG A 70 38.63 -6.04 13.93
N THR A 71 38.50 -4.98 13.12
CA THR A 71 39.64 -4.23 12.58
C THR A 71 40.21 -3.23 13.58
N ALA A 72 39.38 -2.59 14.41
CA ALA A 72 39.82 -1.63 15.43
C ALA A 72 40.40 -2.28 16.70
N GLY A 73 40.13 -3.57 16.93
CA GLY A 73 40.67 -4.34 18.05
C GLY A 73 42.00 -5.06 17.77
N ARG A 74 42.60 -4.83 16.59
CA ARG A 74 44.00 -5.16 16.27
C ARG A 74 44.85 -3.91 16.31
#